data_AF-A0A937DXA9-F1
#
_entry.id   AF-A0A937DXA9-F1
#
_cell.length_a   1.000
_cell.length_b   1.000
_cell.length_c   1.000
_cell.angle_alpha   90.00
_cell.angle_beta   90.00
_cell.angle_gamma   90.00
#
_symmetry.space_group_name_H-M   'P 1'
#
loop_
_entity.id
_entity.type
_entity.pdbx_description
1 polymer ?
#
loop_
_entity_poly.entity_id
_entity_poly.type
_entity_poly.pdbx_seq_one_letter_code
_entity_poly.pdbx_strand_id
1 'polypeptide(L)'
;MELATEAIVIHSVKYSDNSLIVKLLSPGGLQSYMARGVQSRASKTPASVFSPLALLHIEASLKKQGNSISILKSAAFAEPLYRSYARPARQAILMFYAEVSYEVLKHDHHQEYAEIYDFLKESILELEHSEELPPALPLLFMLRMARLLGFGMLSDMPCEEPCFHLGEARFIHYAAAMPEMLVQGRCARLLGDMLSEDQCPEGYTREERNELLRKLILYFQLHFHAGFRVQSHEILSVVLGA
;
A
#
# COMPACT_ATOMS: atom_id res chain seq x y z
N MET A 1 18.47 24.29 1.53
CA MET A 1 19.19 23.24 0.77
C MET A 1 18.28 22.83 -0.35
N GLU A 2 18.80 22.56 -1.53
CA GLU A 2 17.97 22.08 -2.65
C GLU A 2 18.08 20.57 -2.75
N LEU A 3 16.99 19.92 -3.13
CA LEU A 3 16.90 18.48 -3.33
C LEU A 3 16.30 18.23 -4.71
N ALA A 4 16.89 17.34 -5.49
CA ALA A 4 16.32 16.76 -6.68
C ALA A 4 16.39 15.25 -6.56
N THR A 5 15.26 14.55 -6.65
CA THR A 5 15.20 13.10 -6.43
C THR A 5 13.92 12.49 -7.03
N GLU A 6 13.88 11.17 -7.15
CA GLU A 6 12.63 10.44 -7.40
C GLU A 6 11.84 10.28 -6.10
N ALA A 7 10.52 10.30 -6.20
CA ALA A 7 9.63 10.08 -5.08
C ALA A 7 8.29 9.47 -5.51
N ILE A 8 7.67 8.74 -4.59
CA ILE A 8 6.32 8.18 -4.72
C ILE A 8 5.34 9.03 -3.91
N VAL A 9 4.20 9.36 -4.49
CA VAL A 9 3.10 10.02 -3.76
C VAL A 9 2.41 9.04 -2.84
N ILE A 10 2.61 9.17 -1.53
CA ILE A 10 1.95 8.31 -0.53
C ILE A 10 0.61 8.89 -0.10
N HIS A 11 0.52 10.21 0.06
CA HIS A 11 -0.70 10.87 0.51
C HIS A 11 -0.75 12.33 0.06
N SER A 12 -1.94 12.87 -0.17
CA SER A 12 -2.14 14.28 -0.48
C SER A 12 -3.40 14.81 0.19
N VAL A 13 -3.31 16.02 0.75
CA VAL A 13 -4.44 16.70 1.40
C VAL A 13 -4.53 18.14 0.94
N LYS A 14 -5.76 18.62 0.74
CA LYS A 14 -6.01 20.04 0.45
C LYS A 14 -5.60 20.86 1.67
N TYR A 15 -4.73 21.85 1.46
CA TYR A 15 -4.30 22.79 2.51
C TYR A 15 -4.96 24.16 2.35
N SER A 16 -5.13 24.63 1.10
CA SER A 16 -5.88 25.83 0.77
C SER A 16 -6.51 25.71 -0.61
N ASP A 17 -7.19 26.76 -1.08
CA ASP A 17 -7.76 26.81 -2.43
C ASP A 17 -6.73 26.74 -3.56
N ASN A 18 -5.44 26.88 -3.26
CA ASN A 18 -4.41 26.76 -4.28
C ASN A 18 -3.18 25.99 -3.81
N SER A 19 -3.32 25.16 -2.77
CA SER A 19 -2.19 24.34 -2.32
C SER A 19 -2.60 23.00 -1.72
N LEU A 20 -1.69 22.04 -1.88
CA LEU A 20 -1.75 20.72 -1.28
C LEU A 20 -0.58 20.56 -0.31
N ILE A 21 -0.78 19.80 0.76
CA ILE A 21 0.33 19.13 1.44
C ILE A 21 0.42 17.73 0.83
N VAL A 22 1.58 17.40 0.30
CA VAL A 22 1.85 16.10 -0.32
C VAL A 22 2.92 15.39 0.50
N LYS A 23 2.66 14.14 0.85
CA LYS A 23 3.59 13.26 1.56
C LYS A 23 4.22 12.34 0.54
N LEU A 24 5.53 12.47 0.39
CA LEU A 24 6.31 11.81 -0.65
C LEU A 24 7.33 10.89 0.01
N LEU A 25 7.42 9.66 -0.48
CA LEU A 25 8.45 8.69 -0.09
C LEU A 25 9.57 8.73 -1.14
N SER A 26 10.80 8.95 -0.71
CA SER A 26 12.00 8.70 -1.52
C SER A 26 12.89 7.69 -0.79
N PRO A 27 13.97 7.18 -1.41
CA PRO A 27 14.94 6.34 -0.71
C PRO A 27 15.54 7.01 0.53
N GLY A 28 15.57 8.35 0.57
CA GLY A 28 16.04 9.13 1.72
C GLY A 28 14.98 9.35 2.81
N GLY A 29 13.76 8.84 2.63
CA GLY A 29 12.72 8.86 3.65
C GLY A 29 11.41 9.52 3.23
N LEU A 30 10.45 9.45 4.15
CA LEU A 30 9.12 10.02 3.99
C LEU A 30 9.10 11.48 4.44
N GLN A 31 8.76 12.40 3.53
CA GLN A 31 8.72 13.84 3.83
C GLN A 31 7.45 14.50 3.32
N SER A 32 6.99 15.53 4.05
CA SER A 32 5.85 16.35 3.64
C SER A 32 6.34 17.61 2.93
N TYR A 33 5.70 17.94 1.81
CA TYR A 33 6.00 19.11 1.00
C TYR A 33 4.73 19.93 0.77
N MET A 34 4.88 21.25 0.76
CA MET A 34 3.84 22.17 0.36
C MET A 34 3.93 22.41 -1.15
N ALA A 35 2.92 21.95 -1.87
CA ALA A 35 2.73 22.17 -3.30
C ALA A 35 1.83 23.39 -3.49
N ARG A 36 2.36 24.50 -4.01
CA ARG A 36 1.63 25.77 -4.20
C ARG A 36 1.26 25.99 -5.67
N GLY A 37 0.15 26.66 -5.93
CA GLY A 37 -0.25 26.99 -7.31
C GLY A 37 -0.86 25.83 -8.07
N VAL A 38 -1.05 24.66 -7.44
CA VAL A 38 -1.34 23.39 -8.15
C VAL A 38 -2.80 23.26 -8.61
N GLN A 39 -3.70 24.09 -8.08
CA GLN A 39 -5.12 24.10 -8.49
C GLN A 39 -5.40 25.15 -9.59
N SER A 40 -4.40 25.97 -9.95
CA SER A 40 -4.50 26.91 -11.07
C SER A 40 -4.48 26.17 -12.41
N ARG A 41 -5.32 26.61 -13.36
CA ARG A 41 -5.32 26.10 -14.74
C ARG A 41 -4.00 26.32 -15.47
N ALA A 42 -3.21 27.31 -15.07
CA ALA A 42 -1.91 27.63 -15.66
C ALA A 42 -0.74 26.98 -14.89
N SER A 43 -1.02 26.04 -13.98
CA SER A 43 0.02 25.42 -13.18
C SER A 43 0.93 24.55 -14.02
N LYS A 44 2.25 24.74 -13.86
CA LYS A 44 3.26 23.84 -14.40
C LYS A 44 3.27 22.47 -13.70
N THR A 45 2.72 22.42 -12.48
CA THR A 45 2.62 21.21 -11.65
C THR A 45 1.16 21.08 -11.19
N PRO A 46 0.25 20.61 -12.06
CA PRO A 46 -1.16 20.53 -11.72
C PRO A 46 -1.41 19.50 -10.61
N ALA A 47 -2.49 19.69 -9.85
CA ALA A 47 -2.87 18.81 -8.73
C ALA A 47 -2.97 17.33 -9.13
N SER A 48 -3.31 17.04 -10.40
CA SER A 48 -3.41 15.69 -10.95
C SER A 48 -2.09 14.91 -10.96
N VAL A 49 -0.93 15.58 -10.88
CA VAL A 49 0.38 14.93 -10.75
C VAL A 49 0.51 14.22 -9.39
N PHE A 50 -0.24 14.67 -8.38
CA PHE A 50 -0.22 14.10 -7.03
C PHE A 50 -1.29 13.02 -6.81
N SER A 51 -1.54 12.21 -7.83
CA SER A 51 -2.38 11.02 -7.72
C SER A 51 -1.73 9.95 -6.82
N PRO A 52 -2.53 9.08 -6.17
CA PRO A 52 -2.00 8.02 -5.31
C PRO A 52 -0.96 7.17 -6.02
N LEU A 53 0.21 7.00 -5.39
CA LEU A 53 1.36 6.25 -5.89
C LEU A 53 1.94 6.72 -7.24
N ALA A 54 1.68 7.97 -7.65
CA ALA A 54 2.41 8.54 -8.78
C ALA A 54 3.93 8.50 -8.54
N LEU A 55 4.67 8.04 -9.55
CA LEU A 55 6.13 8.06 -9.59
C LEU A 55 6.58 9.41 -10.16
N LEU A 56 7.30 10.19 -9.36
CA LEU A 56 7.64 11.58 -9.68
C LEU A 56 9.14 11.84 -9.61
N HIS A 57 9.66 12.65 -10.52
CA HIS A 57 10.86 13.45 -10.28
C HIS A 57 10.44 14.76 -9.62
N ILE A 58 11.06 15.06 -8.48
CA ILE A 58 10.76 16.27 -7.70
C ILE A 58 11.98 17.15 -7.54
N GLU A 59 11.75 18.46 -7.52
CA GLU A 59 12.70 19.43 -6.99
C GLU A 59 12.07 20.14 -5.80
N ALA A 60 12.83 20.24 -4.70
CA ALA A 60 12.34 20.84 -3.48
C ALA A 60 13.36 21.78 -2.82
N SER A 61 12.84 22.79 -2.15
CA SER A 61 13.61 23.61 -1.23
C SER A 61 13.40 23.09 0.19
N LEU A 62 14.43 22.41 0.71
CA LEU A 62 14.45 21.89 2.07
C LEU A 62 14.69 23.02 3.06
N LYS A 63 13.80 23.12 4.04
CA LYS A 63 13.95 24.05 5.17
C LYS A 63 14.85 23.42 6.23
N LYS A 64 15.74 24.24 6.81
CA LYS A 64 16.61 23.84 7.93
C LYS A 64 15.86 24.03 9.25
N GLN A 65 15.58 22.92 9.95
CA GLN A 65 15.08 22.78 11.34
C GLN A 65 13.90 23.67 11.81
N GLY A 66 12.92 23.01 12.45
CA GLY A 66 11.67 23.59 12.96
C GLY A 66 10.42 22.96 12.33
N ASN A 67 9.22 23.23 12.87
CA ASN A 67 7.91 22.70 12.40
C ASN A 67 7.48 23.18 10.99
N SER A 68 8.41 23.65 10.15
CA SER A 68 8.09 24.24 8.86
C SER A 68 8.20 23.21 7.73
N ILE A 69 7.10 23.00 7.01
CA ILE A 69 7.01 22.10 5.84
C ILE A 69 7.91 22.61 4.70
N SER A 70 8.65 21.68 4.06
CA SER A 70 9.48 21.94 2.86
C SER A 70 8.63 22.38 1.68
N ILE A 71 9.18 23.18 0.76
CA ILE A 71 8.41 23.69 -0.39
C ILE A 71 8.80 22.91 -1.64
N LEU A 72 7.79 22.37 -2.34
CA LEU A 72 7.98 21.74 -3.63
C LEU A 72 8.12 22.83 -4.71
N LYS A 73 9.20 22.77 -5.50
CA LYS A 73 9.45 23.70 -6.60
C LYS A 73 8.85 23.18 -7.90
N SER A 74 9.06 21.91 -8.20
CA SER A 74 8.56 21.24 -9.39
C SER A 74 8.29 19.77 -9.10
N ALA A 75 7.37 19.18 -9.86
CA ALA A 75 7.18 17.75 -9.91
C ALA A 75 6.72 17.35 -11.32
N ALA A 76 7.26 16.28 -11.85
CA ALA A 76 6.89 15.70 -13.12
C ALA A 76 6.85 14.18 -12.97
N PHE A 77 6.07 13.48 -13.79
CA PHE A 77 6.08 12.02 -13.80
C PHE A 77 7.48 11.52 -14.16
N ALA A 78 8.05 10.70 -13.30
CA ALA A 78 9.23 9.90 -13.63
C ALA A 78 8.83 8.76 -14.57
N GLU A 79 7.70 8.11 -14.27
CA GLU A 79 7.10 7.07 -15.10
C GLU A 79 5.59 7.31 -15.23
N PRO A 80 5.03 7.32 -16.46
CA PRO A 80 3.61 7.50 -16.65
C PRO A 80 2.83 6.20 -16.46
N LEU A 81 1.89 6.16 -15.52
CA LEU A 81 1.05 4.99 -15.24
C LEU A 81 -0.26 5.01 -16.05
N TYR A 82 -0.15 4.97 -17.38
CA TYR A 82 -1.29 5.18 -18.28
C TYR A 82 -2.39 4.12 -18.10
N ARG A 83 -2.04 2.83 -18.00
CA ARG A 83 -3.02 1.74 -17.85
C ARG A 83 -3.67 1.79 -16.48
N SER A 84 -2.89 2.06 -15.45
CA SER A 84 -3.37 2.11 -14.07
C SER A 84 -4.35 3.25 -13.86
N TYR A 85 -4.07 4.44 -14.43
CA TYR A 85 -4.97 5.58 -14.33
C TYR A 85 -6.12 5.56 -15.36
N ALA A 86 -6.11 4.68 -16.36
CA ALA A 86 -7.22 4.54 -17.30
C ALA A 86 -8.35 3.62 -16.81
N ARG A 87 -8.08 2.71 -15.85
CA ARG A 87 -9.02 1.67 -15.43
C ARG A 87 -9.41 1.79 -13.94
N PRO A 88 -10.70 1.92 -13.59
CA PRO A 88 -11.14 2.09 -12.20
C PRO A 88 -10.64 1.00 -11.24
N ALA A 89 -10.57 -0.26 -11.68
CA ALA A 89 -10.06 -1.36 -10.86
C ALA A 89 -8.59 -1.18 -10.46
N ARG A 90 -7.73 -0.72 -11.39
CA ARG A 90 -6.32 -0.47 -11.11
C ARG A 90 -6.13 0.76 -10.23
N GLN A 91 -6.91 1.81 -10.46
CA GLN A 91 -6.94 2.98 -9.57
C GLN A 91 -7.32 2.59 -8.15
N ALA A 92 -8.33 1.72 -7.97
CA ALA A 92 -8.73 1.24 -6.65
C ALA A 92 -7.60 0.46 -5.96
N ILE A 93 -6.83 -0.35 -6.70
CA ILE A 93 -5.65 -1.05 -6.18
C ILE A 93 -4.55 -0.06 -5.80
N LEU A 94 -4.22 0.93 -6.64
CA LEU A 94 -3.24 1.97 -6.30
C LEU A 94 -3.66 2.77 -5.06
N MET A 95 -4.93 3.11 -4.92
CA MET A 95 -5.46 3.77 -3.72
C MET A 95 -5.29 2.87 -2.49
N PHE A 96 -5.59 1.58 -2.61
CA PHE A 96 -5.41 0.63 -1.52
C PHE A 96 -3.95 0.48 -1.10
N TYR A 97 -3.04 0.33 -2.07
CA TYR A 97 -1.61 0.30 -1.80
C TYR A 97 -1.16 1.60 -1.12
N ALA A 98 -1.61 2.76 -1.61
CA ALA A 98 -1.30 4.06 -1.00
C ALA A 98 -1.77 4.15 0.46
N GLU A 99 -3.00 3.71 0.75
CA GLU A 99 -3.54 3.71 2.11
C GLU A 99 -2.76 2.78 3.03
N VAL A 100 -2.54 1.53 2.63
CA VAL A 100 -1.72 0.58 3.42
C VAL A 100 -0.33 1.16 3.68
N SER A 101 0.34 1.67 2.64
CA SER A 101 1.67 2.28 2.78
C SER A 101 1.66 3.52 3.66
N TYR A 102 0.65 4.38 3.55
CA TYR A 102 0.51 5.55 4.41
C TYR A 102 0.38 5.14 5.87
N GLU A 103 -0.44 4.12 6.14
CA GLU A 103 -0.68 3.62 7.49
C GLU A 103 0.56 2.95 8.10
N VAL A 104 1.34 2.22 7.29
CA VAL A 104 2.66 1.70 7.67
C VAL A 104 3.61 2.86 8.00
N LEU A 105 3.72 3.84 7.11
CA LEU A 105 4.75 4.87 7.13
C LEU A 105 4.47 6.05 8.07
N LYS A 106 3.24 6.24 8.56
CA LYS A 106 2.86 7.45 9.33
C LYS A 106 3.34 7.46 10.79
N HIS A 107 3.56 6.29 11.39
CA HIS A 107 3.79 6.17 12.84
C HIS A 107 5.20 5.76 13.22
N ASP A 108 6.02 5.33 12.27
CA ASP A 108 7.35 4.81 12.56
C ASP A 108 8.44 5.54 11.80
N HIS A 109 9.58 5.72 12.47
CA HIS A 109 10.82 6.13 11.81
C HIS A 109 11.44 4.88 11.20
N HIS A 110 10.84 4.39 10.12
CA HIS A 110 11.32 3.22 9.39
C HIS A 110 12.80 3.39 9.05
N GLN A 111 13.61 2.39 9.40
CA GLN A 111 15.03 2.40 9.03
C GLN A 111 15.25 1.95 7.57
N GLU A 112 14.19 1.47 6.92
CA GLU A 112 14.21 0.76 5.64
C GLU A 112 13.43 1.52 4.54
N TYR A 113 13.50 2.85 4.53
CA TYR A 113 12.76 3.64 3.55
C TYR A 113 13.17 3.35 2.10
N ALA A 114 14.41 2.96 1.85
CA ALA A 114 14.90 2.60 0.52
C ALA A 114 14.26 1.30 0.04
N GLU A 115 14.22 0.29 0.90
CA GLU A 115 13.62 -1.01 0.63
C GLU A 115 12.10 -0.89 0.44
N ILE A 116 11.41 -0.08 1.27
CA ILE A 116 9.99 0.21 1.08
C ILE A 116 9.75 0.99 -0.21
N TYR A 117 10.63 1.93 -0.56
CA TYR A 117 10.55 2.66 -1.83
C TYR A 117 10.67 1.72 -3.03
N ASP A 118 11.68 0.86 -3.04
CA ASP A 118 11.92 -0.11 -4.11
C ASP A 118 10.76 -1.09 -4.23
N PHE A 119 10.30 -1.67 -3.12
CA PHE A 119 9.13 -2.54 -3.07
C PHE A 119 7.87 -1.87 -3.66
N LEU A 120 7.60 -0.61 -3.29
CA LEU A 120 6.45 0.11 -3.82
C LEU A 120 6.60 0.41 -5.30
N LYS A 121 7.79 0.86 -5.74
CA LYS A 121 8.07 1.10 -7.16
C LYS A 121 7.85 -0.16 -7.98
N GLU A 122 8.37 -1.30 -7.52
CA GLU A 122 8.17 -2.60 -8.15
C GLU A 122 6.68 -2.98 -8.19
N SER A 123 5.96 -2.87 -7.08
CA SER A 123 4.52 -3.20 -7.00
C SER A 123 3.66 -2.32 -7.92
N ILE A 124 4.01 -1.04 -8.07
CA ILE A 124 3.33 -0.10 -8.97
C ILE A 124 3.60 -0.48 -10.43
N LEU A 125 4.85 -0.78 -10.77
CA LEU A 125 5.23 -1.15 -12.13
C LEU A 125 4.71 -2.54 -12.53
N GLU A 126 4.63 -3.48 -11.58
CA GLU A 126 3.96 -4.78 -11.77
C GLU A 126 2.48 -4.55 -12.14
N LEU A 127 1.77 -3.70 -11.39
CA LEU A 127 0.38 -3.36 -11.69
C LEU A 127 0.21 -2.63 -13.04
N GLU A 128 1.13 -1.73 -13.39
CA GLU A 128 1.07 -1.01 -14.67
C GLU A 128 1.28 -1.95 -15.86
N HIS A 129 2.30 -2.82 -15.78
CA HIS A 129 2.69 -3.67 -16.90
C HIS A 129 1.86 -4.95 -17.02
N SER A 130 1.23 -5.42 -15.94
CA SER A 130 0.39 -6.61 -15.98
C SER A 130 -0.73 -6.45 -17.03
N GLU A 131 -0.96 -7.48 -17.83
CA GLU A 131 -2.08 -7.51 -18.79
C GLU A 131 -3.37 -7.88 -18.08
N GLU A 132 -3.29 -8.94 -17.27
CA GLU A 132 -4.37 -9.41 -16.42
C GLU A 132 -4.34 -8.71 -15.07
N LEU A 133 -5.46 -8.73 -14.36
CA LEU A 133 -5.56 -8.13 -13.04
C LEU A 133 -6.13 -9.15 -12.06
N PRO A 134 -5.26 -10.01 -11.47
CA PRO A 134 -5.71 -10.97 -10.47
C PRO A 134 -6.42 -10.24 -9.32
N PRO A 135 -7.69 -10.55 -9.02
CA PRO A 135 -8.41 -9.87 -7.95
C PRO A 135 -7.78 -9.99 -6.55
N ALA A 136 -6.89 -10.96 -6.32
CA ALA A 136 -6.16 -11.20 -5.08
C ALA A 136 -4.85 -10.39 -4.95
N LEU A 137 -4.47 -9.57 -5.95
CA LEU A 137 -3.28 -8.71 -5.87
C LEU A 137 -3.20 -7.88 -4.56
N PRO A 138 -4.29 -7.27 -4.06
CA PRO A 138 -4.29 -6.60 -2.75
C PRO A 138 -3.84 -7.48 -1.58
N LEU A 139 -4.22 -8.76 -1.58
CA LEU A 139 -3.80 -9.71 -0.54
C LEU A 139 -2.30 -9.96 -0.64
N LEU A 140 -1.80 -10.25 -1.84
CA LEU A 140 -0.39 -10.54 -2.09
C LEU A 140 0.50 -9.35 -1.71
N PHE A 141 0.07 -8.13 -2.05
CA PHE A 141 0.74 -6.91 -1.62
C PHE A 141 0.88 -6.81 -0.10
N MET A 142 -0.20 -7.07 0.65
CA MET A 142 -0.15 -7.04 2.12
C MET A 142 0.79 -8.12 2.69
N LEU A 143 0.79 -9.32 2.11
CA LEU A 143 1.67 -10.41 2.54
C LEU A 143 3.14 -10.06 2.30
N ARG A 144 3.47 -9.54 1.12
CA ARG A 144 4.83 -9.09 0.77
C ARG A 144 5.27 -7.91 1.64
N MET A 145 4.38 -6.94 1.89
CA MET A 145 4.65 -5.82 2.79
C MET A 145 4.92 -6.30 4.23
N ALA A 146 4.13 -7.24 4.77
CA ALA A 146 4.36 -7.79 6.11
C ALA A 146 5.72 -8.51 6.20
N ARG A 147 6.09 -9.27 5.15
CA ARG A 147 7.41 -9.92 5.04
C ARG A 147 8.54 -8.89 5.03
N LEU A 148 8.40 -7.83 4.23
CA LEU A 148 9.38 -6.74 4.14
C LEU A 148 9.61 -6.08 5.50
N LEU A 149 8.54 -5.79 6.24
CA LEU A 149 8.60 -5.11 7.53
C LEU A 149 9.01 -6.02 8.71
N GLY A 150 9.42 -7.26 8.44
CA GLY A 150 9.95 -8.18 9.45
C GLY A 150 8.89 -8.91 10.31
N PHE A 151 7.61 -8.80 9.97
CA PHE A 151 6.52 -9.56 10.60
C PHE A 151 5.78 -10.44 9.58
N GLY A 152 6.55 -11.16 8.76
CA GLY A 152 6.01 -12.10 7.80
C GLY A 152 5.26 -13.27 8.47
N MET A 153 4.34 -13.86 7.71
CA MET A 153 3.62 -15.08 8.11
C MET A 153 4.37 -16.33 7.66
N LEU A 154 4.31 -17.39 8.45
CA LEU A 154 4.88 -18.71 8.14
C LEU A 154 3.91 -19.54 7.29
N SER A 155 4.46 -20.28 6.33
CA SER A 155 3.69 -21.09 5.37
C SER A 155 3.60 -22.58 5.71
N ASP A 156 4.22 -23.03 6.80
CA ASP A 156 4.29 -24.44 7.16
C ASP A 156 2.93 -24.98 7.60
N MET A 157 2.32 -25.83 6.76
CA MET A 157 1.02 -26.45 7.02
C MET A 157 1.18 -27.77 7.79
N PRO A 158 0.73 -27.87 9.06
CA PRO A 158 0.99 -29.05 9.89
C PRO A 158 0.03 -30.23 9.60
N CYS A 159 -1.06 -30.00 8.88
CA CYS A 159 -2.06 -31.01 8.52
C CYS A 159 -2.88 -30.61 7.29
N GLU A 160 -3.77 -31.50 6.84
CA GLU A 160 -4.63 -31.28 5.67
C GLU A 160 -5.69 -30.19 5.86
N GLU A 161 -6.18 -29.99 7.09
CA GLU A 161 -7.17 -28.97 7.43
C GLU A 161 -6.67 -28.01 8.53
N PRO A 162 -5.64 -27.20 8.25
CA PRO A 162 -5.06 -26.33 9.25
C PRO A 162 -5.89 -25.05 9.41
N CYS A 163 -5.72 -24.42 10.57
CA CYS A 163 -6.17 -23.05 10.84
C CYS A 163 -4.96 -22.13 10.86
N PHE A 164 -5.05 -20.94 10.28
CA PHE A 164 -4.01 -19.92 10.45
C PHE A 164 -4.32 -19.04 11.68
N HIS A 165 -3.38 -18.94 12.62
CA HIS A 165 -3.53 -18.11 13.81
C HIS A 165 -2.86 -16.74 13.60
N LEU A 166 -3.66 -15.68 13.48
CA LEU A 166 -3.17 -14.33 13.20
C LEU A 166 -2.20 -13.81 14.27
N GLY A 167 -2.42 -14.13 15.54
CA GLY A 167 -1.52 -13.69 16.62
C GLY A 167 -0.18 -14.43 16.69
N GLU A 168 -0.11 -15.63 16.10
CA GLU A 168 1.13 -16.43 16.08
C GLU A 168 1.78 -16.45 14.69
N ALA A 169 1.13 -15.83 13.70
CA ALA A 169 1.56 -15.75 12.32
C ALA A 169 1.90 -17.11 11.67
N ARG A 170 1.20 -18.19 12.06
CA ARG A 170 1.48 -19.55 11.59
C ARG A 170 0.24 -20.43 11.53
N PHE A 171 0.35 -21.55 10.82
CA PHE A 171 -0.69 -22.58 10.79
C PHE A 171 -0.61 -23.51 12.01
N ILE A 172 -1.78 -23.93 12.49
CA ILE A 172 -1.96 -24.79 13.65
C ILE A 172 -3.08 -25.81 13.39
N HIS A 173 -3.05 -26.95 14.09
CA HIS A 173 -4.06 -28.02 13.91
C HIS A 173 -5.47 -27.57 14.31
N TYR A 174 -5.62 -26.95 15.48
CA TYR A 174 -6.86 -26.36 15.99
C TYR A 174 -6.53 -25.67 17.30
N ALA A 175 -6.98 -24.43 17.52
CA ALA A 175 -6.86 -23.78 18.82
C ALA A 175 -8.25 -23.52 19.40
N ALA A 176 -8.36 -23.62 20.73
CA ALA A 176 -9.37 -22.92 21.52
C ALA A 176 -9.07 -21.39 21.54
N ALA A 177 -8.71 -20.85 20.38
CA ALA A 177 -8.49 -19.43 20.19
C ALA A 177 -9.82 -18.74 19.89
N MET A 178 -9.82 -17.45 20.13
CA MET A 178 -10.85 -16.52 19.69
C MET A 178 -11.09 -16.67 18.16
N PRO A 179 -12.30 -17.05 17.70
CA PRO A 179 -12.59 -17.30 16.26
C PRO A 179 -12.20 -16.14 15.34
N GLU A 180 -12.22 -14.91 15.84
CA GLU A 180 -11.79 -13.70 15.13
C GLU A 180 -10.29 -13.71 14.78
N MET A 181 -9.45 -14.41 15.56
CA MET A 181 -8.01 -14.53 15.36
C MET A 181 -7.61 -15.66 14.41
N LEU A 182 -8.57 -16.41 13.89
CA LEU A 182 -8.31 -17.57 13.04
C LEU A 182 -8.74 -17.31 11.58
N VAL A 183 -7.96 -17.81 10.63
CA VAL A 183 -8.42 -18.08 9.25
C VAL A 183 -8.60 -19.59 9.13
N GLN A 184 -9.73 -20.04 8.61
CA GLN A 184 -10.10 -21.46 8.62
C GLN A 184 -10.62 -21.92 7.27
N GLY A 185 -10.73 -23.25 7.10
CA GLY A 185 -11.32 -23.86 5.93
C GLY A 185 -10.59 -23.50 4.64
N ARG A 186 -11.35 -23.16 3.59
CA ARG A 186 -10.76 -22.84 2.27
C ARG A 186 -9.92 -21.58 2.27
N CYS A 187 -10.29 -20.56 3.04
CA CYS A 187 -9.48 -19.34 3.21
C CYS A 187 -8.09 -19.64 3.79
N ALA A 188 -7.98 -20.57 4.75
CA ALA A 188 -6.68 -20.96 5.32
C ALA A 188 -5.77 -21.61 4.26
N ARG A 189 -6.32 -22.50 3.43
CA ARG A 189 -5.57 -23.11 2.33
C ARG A 189 -5.12 -22.09 1.29
N LEU A 190 -6.03 -21.22 0.85
CA LEU A 190 -5.70 -20.14 -0.08
C LEU A 190 -4.59 -19.22 0.46
N LEU A 191 -4.64 -18.88 1.75
CA LEU A 191 -3.58 -18.12 2.41
C LEU A 191 -2.24 -18.89 2.40
N GLY A 192 -2.27 -20.19 2.69
CA GLY A 192 -1.09 -21.05 2.66
C GLY A 192 -0.44 -21.14 1.28
N ASP A 193 -1.27 -21.28 0.24
CA ASP A 193 -0.83 -21.31 -1.16
C ASP A 193 -0.17 -19.96 -1.53
N MET A 194 -0.82 -18.83 -1.19
CA MET A 194 -0.25 -17.49 -1.41
C MET A 194 1.09 -17.30 -0.70
N LEU A 195 1.21 -17.76 0.55
CA LEU A 195 2.44 -17.63 1.33
C LEU A 195 3.57 -18.51 0.80
N SER A 196 3.24 -19.67 0.24
CA SER A 196 4.20 -20.65 -0.26
C SER A 196 4.69 -20.30 -1.66
N GLU A 197 3.79 -19.88 -2.54
CA GLU A 197 4.08 -19.66 -3.97
C GLU A 197 4.40 -18.20 -4.30
N ASP A 198 4.09 -17.27 -3.39
CA ASP A 198 4.20 -15.82 -3.61
C ASP A 198 3.41 -15.34 -4.86
N GLN A 199 2.29 -16.00 -5.13
CA GLN A 199 1.42 -15.76 -6.28
C GLN A 199 -0.05 -15.68 -5.87
N CYS A 200 -0.90 -15.18 -6.77
CA CYS A 200 -2.35 -15.20 -6.57
C CYS A 200 -2.89 -16.58 -6.97
N PRO A 201 -3.43 -17.40 -6.05
CA PRO A 201 -3.97 -18.72 -6.37
C PRO A 201 -5.16 -18.59 -7.30
N GLU A 202 -5.48 -19.60 -8.10
CA GLU A 202 -6.68 -19.57 -8.94
C GLU A 202 -7.94 -20.00 -8.16
N GLY A 203 -9.12 -19.68 -8.71
CA GLY A 203 -10.38 -20.29 -8.29
C GLY A 203 -10.97 -19.83 -6.95
N TYR A 204 -10.47 -18.75 -6.34
CA TYR A 204 -11.08 -18.16 -5.14
C TYR A 204 -12.34 -17.36 -5.48
N THR A 205 -13.25 -17.30 -4.52
CA THR A 205 -14.50 -16.53 -4.59
C THR A 205 -14.30 -15.10 -4.10
N ARG A 206 -15.25 -14.24 -4.44
CA ARG A 206 -15.31 -12.86 -3.92
C ARG A 206 -15.40 -12.84 -2.39
N GLU A 207 -16.17 -13.77 -1.84
CA GLU A 207 -16.38 -13.94 -0.40
C GLU A 207 -15.07 -14.30 0.31
N GLU A 208 -14.35 -15.31 -0.19
CA GLU A 208 -13.06 -15.75 0.37
C GLU A 208 -12.01 -14.63 0.29
N ARG A 209 -11.92 -13.94 -0.85
CA ARG A 209 -11.00 -12.80 -1.01
C ARG A 209 -11.31 -11.70 0.01
N ASN A 210 -12.58 -11.33 0.16
CA ASN A 210 -12.97 -10.26 1.08
C ASN A 210 -12.78 -10.68 2.54
N GLU A 211 -12.99 -11.95 2.87
CA GLU A 211 -12.67 -12.50 4.20
C GLU A 211 -11.18 -12.42 4.49
N LEU A 212 -10.33 -12.91 3.58
CA LEU A 212 -8.88 -12.82 3.71
C LEU A 212 -8.41 -11.38 3.84
N LEU A 213 -8.95 -10.45 3.06
CA LEU A 213 -8.58 -9.04 3.13
C LEU A 213 -8.87 -8.45 4.52
N ARG A 214 -10.04 -8.77 5.11
CA ARG A 214 -10.36 -8.36 6.48
C ARG A 214 -9.41 -8.97 7.50
N LYS A 215 -9.05 -10.25 7.34
CA LYS A 215 -8.11 -10.94 8.23
C LYS A 215 -6.70 -10.36 8.14
N LEU A 216 -6.24 -9.98 6.95
CA LEU A 216 -4.95 -9.31 6.76
C LEU A 216 -4.95 -7.88 7.32
N ILE A 217 -6.05 -7.13 7.18
CA ILE A 217 -6.18 -5.82 7.84
C ILE A 217 -6.12 -5.97 9.37
N LEU A 218 -6.82 -6.96 9.92
CA LEU A 218 -6.74 -7.27 11.35
C LEU A 218 -5.31 -7.66 11.75
N TYR A 219 -4.62 -8.46 10.95
CA TYR A 219 -3.22 -8.82 11.20
C TYR A 219 -2.29 -7.60 11.27
N PHE A 220 -2.42 -6.65 10.35
CA PHE A 220 -1.68 -5.39 10.40
C PHE A 220 -2.04 -4.57 11.64
N GLN A 221 -3.32 -4.53 12.04
CA GLN A 221 -3.76 -3.86 13.27
C GLN A 221 -3.16 -4.46 14.55
N LEU A 222 -2.77 -5.73 14.56
CA LEU A 222 -2.09 -6.36 15.70
C LEU A 222 -0.62 -5.89 15.81
N HIS A 223 0.00 -5.54 14.68
CA HIS A 223 1.42 -5.14 14.63
C HIS A 223 1.61 -3.63 14.75
N PHE A 224 0.68 -2.84 14.22
CA PHE A 224 0.68 -1.39 14.35
C PHE A 224 -0.21 -0.95 15.52
N HIS A 225 0.30 -0.13 16.44
CA HIS A 225 -0.49 0.46 17.54
C HIS A 225 -1.83 1.02 17.05
N ALA A 226 -2.86 0.97 17.91
CA ALA A 226 -4.25 1.35 17.64
C ALA A 226 -4.36 2.55 16.68
N GLY A 227 -4.58 2.27 15.39
CA GLY A 227 -4.50 3.32 14.38
C GLY A 227 -4.41 2.86 12.93
N PHE A 228 -4.02 1.61 12.64
CA PHE A 228 -4.02 1.08 11.27
C PHE A 228 -5.45 0.95 10.74
N ARG A 229 -5.82 1.83 9.80
CA ARG A 229 -7.15 1.89 9.20
C ARG A 229 -7.04 2.11 7.70
N VAL A 230 -7.53 1.14 6.95
CA VAL A 230 -7.62 1.19 5.49
C VAL A 230 -9.10 1.16 5.13
N GLN A 231 -9.59 2.15 4.40
CA GLN A 231 -11.02 2.28 4.03
C GLN A 231 -11.28 1.83 2.59
N SER A 232 -10.28 1.98 1.72
CA SER A 232 -10.29 1.53 0.33
C SER A 232 -10.58 0.05 0.13
N HIS A 233 -10.43 -0.79 1.15
CA HIS A 233 -10.81 -2.21 1.09
C HIS A 233 -12.30 -2.41 0.78
N GLU A 234 -13.17 -1.49 1.22
CA GLU A 234 -14.59 -1.49 0.88
C GLU A 234 -14.79 -1.21 -0.61
N ILE A 235 -14.04 -0.25 -1.16
CA ILE A 235 -14.07 0.11 -2.58
C ILE A 235 -13.55 -1.06 -3.43
N LEU A 236 -12.45 -1.69 -3.03
CA LEU A 236 -11.92 -2.89 -3.70
C LEU A 236 -12.96 -4.00 -3.76
N SER A 237 -13.68 -4.23 -2.66
CA SER A 237 -14.70 -5.29 -2.59
C SER A 237 -15.80 -5.09 -3.63
N VAL A 238 -16.09 -3.84 -4.02
CA VAL A 238 -17.09 -3.44 -5.02
C VAL A 238 -16.51 -3.48 -6.43
N VAL A 239 -15.34 -2.88 -6.65
CA VAL A 239 -14.77 -2.67 -8.01
C VAL A 239 -14.09 -3.92 -8.56
N LEU A 240 -13.51 -4.77 -7.70
CA LEU A 240 -13.01 -6.10 -8.08
C LEU A 240 -14.11 -7.17 -8.01
N GLY A 241 -15.37 -6.76 -7.93
CA GLY A 241 -16.53 -7.66 -7.90
C GLY A 241 -17.01 -8.04 -9.29
N ALA A 242 -16.31 -8.97 -9.93
CA ALA A 242 -16.81 -9.86 -10.97
C ALA A 242 -16.14 -11.22 -10.79
#